data_AF-A0A3D1PQI1-F1
#
_entry.id   AF-A0A3D1PQI1-F1
#
_cell.length_a   1.000
_cell.length_b   1.000
_cell.length_c   1.000
_cell.angle_alpha   90.00
_cell.angle_beta   90.00
_cell.angle_gamma   90.00
#
_symmetry.space_group_name_H-M   'P 1'
#
loop_
_entity.id
_entity.type
_entity.pdbx_description
1 polymer ?
#
loop_
_entity_poly.entity_id
_entity_poly.type
_entity_poly.pdbx_seq_one_letter_code
_entity_poly.pdbx_strand_id
1 'polypeptide(L)'
;MTDLERIGQRLVTGFPGTALTPELVQVVKEYKIGNIILFRENIASADQLRTLCADLQTLIRSETGHDAFIMIDQEGGAVTRLPESCINVPGSMALAATGDPETTYLAGKLTGEELRSLGVNFNLAPSVDVNCNPANPIIGVRSYGDTPATVAKYAAGMIRGLQDGGVLCLAKHFPGHGDTSLDSHLTLPCVDKPRDELERMELAPFRAAIADGVPAIMTAHILFPALDDSGVPATMSRRIVTGLLRGEMSFTGLVTSDCMEMQAVQKFFGSVNGVLAAMNAGVDLVLLSHTTLLSGEAAKAAAEALQSGKLDRKEMEESVDRILAAKAKLAAVPAAAFDADQAAALNDKLLRATITEVHVPKAGRPNVGGHPLCLGCQVYRTGLVGNVVDDVQQSFPVMMAKALGGDGFTTPIDPSEDEIYEWVRRAESYTSIVIGTYNGHLHPQQL
;
A
#
# COMPACT_ATOMS: atom_id res chain seq x y z
N MET A 1 -14.18 -5.10 28.60
CA MET A 1 -12.92 -5.69 28.10
C MET A 1 -11.92 -5.79 29.24
N THR A 2 -11.09 -6.83 29.25
CA THR A 2 -9.86 -6.94 30.07
C THR A 2 -8.74 -6.10 29.46
N ASP A 3 -7.62 -5.94 30.16
CA ASP A 3 -6.45 -5.23 29.62
C ASP A 3 -5.86 -5.96 28.41
N LEU A 4 -5.80 -7.28 28.46
CA LEU A 4 -5.28 -8.09 27.36
C LEU A 4 -6.18 -7.99 26.12
N GLU A 5 -7.50 -8.00 26.29
CA GLU A 5 -8.44 -7.77 25.18
C GLU A 5 -8.24 -6.38 24.55
N ARG A 6 -8.02 -5.34 25.37
CA ARG A 6 -7.74 -3.98 24.87
C ARG A 6 -6.44 -3.93 24.07
N ILE A 7 -5.38 -4.55 24.58
CA ILE A 7 -4.09 -4.65 23.88
C ILE A 7 -4.24 -5.42 22.57
N GLY A 8 -4.92 -6.56 22.60
CA GLY A 8 -5.15 -7.39 21.42
C GLY A 8 -5.95 -6.68 20.32
N GLN A 9 -6.91 -5.81 20.68
CA GLN A 9 -7.62 -4.97 19.70
C GLN A 9 -6.72 -3.92 19.02
N ARG A 10 -5.61 -3.53 19.62
CA ARG A 10 -4.64 -2.56 19.05
C ARG A 10 -3.58 -3.21 18.17
N LEU A 11 -3.52 -4.53 18.10
CA LEU A 11 -2.53 -5.26 17.32
C LEU A 11 -3.16 -5.82 16.04
N VAL A 12 -2.38 -5.78 14.97
CA VAL A 12 -2.69 -6.40 13.68
C VAL A 12 -1.61 -7.46 13.41
N THR A 13 -2.01 -8.69 13.12
CA THR A 13 -1.08 -9.78 12.79
C THR A 13 -1.27 -10.27 11.36
N GLY A 14 -0.17 -10.60 10.68
CA GLY A 14 -0.19 -11.48 9.52
C GLY A 14 0.09 -12.93 9.90
N PHE A 15 0.02 -13.81 8.90
CA PHE A 15 0.32 -15.23 9.02
C PHE A 15 0.59 -15.84 7.64
N PRO A 16 1.32 -16.97 7.54
CA PRO A 16 1.58 -17.61 6.27
C PRO A 16 0.42 -18.51 5.83
N GLY A 17 0.28 -18.69 4.52
CA GLY A 17 -0.63 -19.67 3.92
C GLY A 17 -2.07 -19.20 3.76
N THR A 18 -2.89 -20.04 3.14
CA THR A 18 -4.23 -19.71 2.61
C THR A 18 -5.38 -20.13 3.52
N ALA A 19 -5.09 -20.59 4.74
CA ALA A 19 -6.05 -21.05 5.73
C ALA A 19 -5.56 -20.72 7.14
N LEU A 20 -6.43 -20.81 8.15
CA LEU A 20 -6.04 -20.62 9.55
C LEU A 20 -4.90 -21.56 9.95
N THR A 21 -3.84 -21.02 10.52
CA THR A 21 -2.72 -21.80 11.06
C THR A 21 -2.90 -22.06 12.56
N PRO A 22 -2.33 -23.15 13.12
CA PRO A 22 -2.33 -23.37 14.57
C PRO A 22 -1.76 -22.19 15.36
N GLU A 23 -0.69 -21.56 14.85
CA GLU A 23 -0.04 -20.40 15.46
C GLU A 23 -0.98 -19.19 15.48
N LEU A 24 -1.70 -18.93 14.39
CA LEU A 24 -2.68 -17.84 14.33
C LEU A 24 -3.81 -18.08 15.34
N VAL A 25 -4.36 -19.30 15.37
CA VAL A 25 -5.42 -19.68 16.32
C VAL A 25 -4.93 -19.49 17.76
N GLN A 26 -3.69 -19.89 18.04
CA GLN A 26 -3.08 -19.71 19.36
C GLN A 26 -3.00 -18.22 19.73
N VAL A 27 -2.43 -17.37 18.87
CA VAL A 27 -2.24 -15.96 19.24
C VAL A 27 -3.56 -15.20 19.40
N VAL A 28 -4.59 -15.51 18.60
CA VAL A 28 -5.93 -14.94 18.76
C VAL A 28 -6.56 -15.40 20.09
N LYS A 29 -6.45 -16.67 20.44
CA LYS A 29 -7.01 -17.21 21.69
C LYS A 29 -6.33 -16.67 22.94
N GLU A 30 -5.01 -16.72 22.96
CA GLU A 30 -4.20 -16.39 24.14
C GLU A 30 -4.07 -14.88 24.34
N TYR A 31 -3.81 -14.12 23.27
CA TYR A 31 -3.51 -12.68 23.36
C TYR A 31 -4.63 -11.79 22.84
N LYS A 32 -5.75 -12.38 22.41
CA LYS A 32 -6.96 -11.64 21.97
C LYS A 32 -6.70 -10.69 20.79
N ILE A 33 -5.74 -11.05 19.93
CA ILE A 33 -5.42 -10.29 18.71
C ILE A 33 -6.68 -10.15 17.86
N GLY A 34 -7.06 -8.90 17.59
CA GLY A 34 -8.39 -8.58 17.04
C GLY A 34 -8.39 -8.22 15.56
N ASN A 35 -7.24 -8.18 14.89
CA ASN A 35 -7.13 -7.68 13.52
C ASN A 35 -6.05 -8.43 12.74
N ILE A 36 -6.25 -8.50 11.42
CA ILE A 36 -5.46 -9.32 10.51
C ILE A 36 -5.05 -8.48 9.30
N ILE A 37 -3.83 -8.66 8.81
CA ILE A 37 -3.38 -8.16 7.51
C ILE A 37 -3.07 -9.34 6.59
N LEU A 38 -3.52 -9.25 5.34
CA LEU A 38 -3.36 -10.26 4.31
C LEU A 38 -2.36 -9.82 3.25
N PHE A 39 -1.55 -10.77 2.79
CA PHE A 39 -0.60 -10.66 1.69
C PHE A 39 -0.96 -11.63 0.58
N ARG A 40 -0.23 -11.54 -0.54
CA ARG A 40 -0.43 -12.43 -1.70
C ARG A 40 -0.35 -13.92 -1.33
N GLU A 41 0.54 -14.28 -0.40
CA GLU A 41 0.67 -15.67 0.09
C GLU A 41 -0.58 -16.23 0.79
N ASN A 42 -1.51 -15.36 1.20
CA ASN A 42 -2.79 -15.77 1.77
C ASN A 42 -3.89 -15.99 0.72
N ILE A 43 -3.62 -15.67 -0.55
CA ILE A 43 -4.63 -15.49 -1.58
C ILE A 43 -4.30 -16.34 -2.81
N ALA A 44 -4.97 -17.49 -2.94
CA ALA A 44 -4.87 -18.35 -4.12
C ALA A 44 -5.99 -18.06 -5.13
N SER A 45 -7.19 -17.73 -4.67
CA SER A 45 -8.35 -17.40 -5.51
C SER A 45 -9.38 -16.57 -4.74
N ALA A 46 -10.32 -15.95 -5.45
CA ALA A 46 -11.42 -15.19 -4.86
C ALA A 46 -12.27 -16.05 -3.88
N ASP A 47 -12.62 -17.28 -4.26
CA ASP A 47 -13.44 -18.17 -3.44
C ASP A 47 -12.72 -18.62 -2.17
N GLN A 48 -11.42 -18.95 -2.29
CA GLN A 48 -10.60 -19.29 -1.13
C GLN A 48 -10.47 -18.08 -0.19
N LEU A 49 -10.22 -16.88 -0.71
CA LEU A 49 -10.14 -15.67 0.11
C LEU A 49 -11.45 -15.38 0.85
N ARG A 50 -12.60 -15.54 0.18
CA ARG A 50 -13.92 -15.40 0.80
C ARG A 50 -14.10 -16.35 1.99
N THR A 51 -13.66 -17.60 1.83
CA THR A 51 -13.70 -18.62 2.88
C THR A 51 -12.78 -18.25 4.04
N LEU A 52 -11.52 -17.89 3.73
CA LEU A 52 -10.54 -17.46 4.73
C LEU A 52 -11.06 -16.26 5.54
N CYS A 53 -11.62 -15.24 4.90
CA CYS A 53 -12.17 -14.08 5.61
C CYS A 53 -13.32 -14.47 6.55
N ALA A 54 -14.20 -15.37 6.13
CA ALA A 54 -15.29 -15.87 6.97
C ALA A 54 -14.78 -16.66 8.19
N ASP A 55 -13.75 -17.49 8.00
CA ASP A 55 -13.10 -18.25 9.06
C ASP A 55 -12.39 -17.32 10.07
N LEU A 56 -11.67 -16.31 9.58
CA LEU A 56 -11.02 -15.28 10.40
C LEU A 56 -12.04 -14.50 11.23
N GLN A 57 -13.14 -14.05 10.61
CA GLN A 57 -14.21 -13.36 11.33
C GLN A 57 -14.84 -14.26 12.41
N THR A 58 -15.08 -15.53 12.09
CA THR A 58 -15.66 -16.49 13.03
C THR A 58 -14.76 -16.68 14.24
N LEU A 59 -13.47 -16.99 14.01
CA LEU A 59 -12.48 -17.19 15.07
C LEU A 59 -12.33 -15.94 15.94
N ILE A 60 -12.11 -14.77 15.34
CA ILE A 60 -11.82 -13.55 16.08
C ILE A 60 -13.06 -13.07 16.85
N ARG A 61 -14.25 -13.15 16.25
CA ARG A 61 -15.49 -12.80 16.94
C ARG A 61 -15.76 -13.75 18.11
N SER A 62 -15.53 -15.06 17.98
CA SER A 62 -15.74 -16.01 19.08
C SER A 62 -14.77 -15.78 20.23
N GLU A 63 -13.54 -15.36 19.94
CA GLU A 63 -12.48 -15.22 20.96
C GLU A 63 -12.39 -13.83 21.59
N THR A 64 -12.86 -12.79 20.88
CA THR A 64 -12.72 -11.39 21.30
C THR A 64 -14.06 -10.67 21.49
N GLY A 65 -15.18 -11.24 21.01
CA GLY A 65 -16.50 -10.61 21.03
C GLY A 65 -16.70 -9.49 20.00
N HIS A 66 -15.71 -9.23 19.14
CA HIS A 66 -15.74 -8.14 18.17
C HIS A 66 -15.33 -8.62 16.77
N ASP A 67 -15.84 -7.94 15.74
CA ASP A 67 -15.44 -8.20 14.36
C ASP A 67 -13.96 -7.85 14.14
N ALA A 68 -13.31 -8.59 13.26
CA ALA A 68 -11.95 -8.29 12.85
C ALA A 68 -11.92 -7.14 11.84
N PHE A 69 -10.90 -6.28 11.94
CA PHE A 69 -10.40 -5.65 10.72
C PHE A 69 -9.59 -6.70 9.96
N ILE A 70 -9.96 -6.92 8.70
CA ILE A 70 -9.22 -7.74 7.74
C ILE A 70 -8.67 -6.76 6.71
N MET A 71 -7.36 -6.58 6.77
CA MET A 71 -6.59 -5.52 6.13
C MET A 71 -5.84 -6.04 4.90
N ILE A 72 -5.66 -5.20 3.88
CA ILE A 72 -4.90 -5.54 2.66
C ILE A 72 -4.26 -4.31 2.03
N ASP A 73 -3.11 -4.46 1.38
CA ASP A 73 -2.52 -3.42 0.50
C ASP A 73 -3.00 -3.59 -0.95
N GLN A 74 -4.20 -3.13 -1.27
CA GLN A 74 -4.76 -3.14 -2.62
C GLN A 74 -4.80 -1.69 -3.17
N GLU A 75 -3.62 -1.13 -3.48
CA GLU A 75 -3.49 0.25 -3.98
C GLU A 75 -3.90 0.39 -5.47
N GLY A 76 -3.73 -0.69 -6.24
CA GLY A 76 -3.84 -0.67 -7.70
C GLY A 76 -2.47 -0.64 -8.39
N GLY A 77 -2.44 -0.95 -9.68
CA GLY A 77 -1.21 -0.96 -10.49
C GLY A 77 -0.12 -1.87 -9.91
N ALA A 78 1.01 -1.28 -9.52
CA ALA A 78 2.18 -2.03 -9.04
C ALA A 78 2.00 -2.71 -7.67
N VAL A 79 1.02 -2.26 -6.87
CA VAL A 79 0.75 -2.78 -5.53
C VAL A 79 -0.69 -3.29 -5.45
N THR A 80 -0.84 -4.59 -5.74
CA THR A 80 -2.09 -5.33 -5.55
C THR A 80 -1.79 -6.67 -4.87
N ARG A 81 -2.76 -7.31 -4.24
CA ARG A 81 -2.59 -8.65 -3.63
C ARG A 81 -3.57 -9.66 -4.20
N LEU A 82 -4.69 -9.19 -4.72
CA LEU A 82 -5.70 -10.03 -5.36
C LEU A 82 -5.14 -10.74 -6.61
N PRO A 83 -5.67 -11.93 -6.94
CA PRO A 83 -5.26 -12.67 -8.15
C PRO A 83 -5.69 -11.91 -9.41
N GLU A 84 -5.12 -12.29 -10.56
CA GLU A 84 -5.42 -11.68 -11.86
C GLU A 84 -6.89 -11.80 -12.27
N SER A 85 -7.59 -12.82 -11.78
CA SER A 85 -9.03 -13.02 -12.02
C SER A 85 -9.92 -11.97 -11.34
N CYS A 86 -9.38 -11.21 -10.39
CA CYS A 86 -10.06 -10.11 -9.71
C CYS A 86 -9.83 -8.77 -10.42
N ILE A 87 -10.53 -7.74 -9.97
CA ILE A 87 -10.46 -6.40 -10.52
C ILE A 87 -9.21 -5.68 -9.98
N ASN A 88 -8.12 -5.81 -10.72
CA ASN A 88 -6.90 -5.04 -10.48
C ASN A 88 -6.96 -3.72 -11.25
N VAL A 89 -7.30 -2.63 -10.54
CA VAL A 89 -7.43 -1.28 -11.11
C VAL A 89 -6.07 -0.68 -11.50
N PRO A 90 -6.03 0.31 -12.42
CA PRO A 90 -4.78 1.02 -12.72
C PRO A 90 -4.19 1.70 -11.48
N GLY A 91 -2.87 1.90 -11.47
CA GLY A 91 -2.16 2.54 -10.36
C GLY A 91 -2.39 4.06 -10.28
N SER A 92 -2.03 4.65 -9.15
CA SER A 92 -2.25 6.07 -8.83
C SER A 92 -1.79 7.04 -9.93
N MET A 93 -0.54 6.94 -10.38
CA MET A 93 0.00 7.82 -11.41
C MET A 93 -0.71 7.65 -12.76
N ALA A 94 -1.06 6.41 -13.10
CA ALA A 94 -1.76 6.07 -14.34
C ALA A 94 -3.20 6.64 -14.35
N LEU A 95 -3.90 6.59 -13.22
CA LEU A 95 -5.21 7.22 -13.06
C LEU A 95 -5.11 8.73 -13.12
N ALA A 96 -4.11 9.33 -12.47
CA ALA A 96 -3.90 10.78 -12.54
C ALA A 96 -3.60 11.27 -13.96
N ALA A 97 -2.84 10.50 -14.74
CA ALA A 97 -2.50 10.81 -16.12
C ALA A 97 -3.71 10.91 -17.07
N THR A 98 -4.86 10.34 -16.69
CA THR A 98 -6.12 10.48 -17.46
C THR A 98 -6.64 11.93 -17.52
N GLY A 99 -6.21 12.79 -16.59
CA GLY A 99 -6.73 14.15 -16.45
C GLY A 99 -8.14 14.24 -15.82
N ASP A 100 -8.77 13.10 -15.51
CA ASP A 100 -10.13 13.03 -14.96
C ASP A 100 -10.13 12.42 -13.53
N PRO A 101 -10.39 13.23 -12.48
CA PRO A 101 -10.46 12.75 -11.10
C PRO A 101 -11.53 11.67 -10.84
N GLU A 102 -12.60 11.64 -11.65
CA GLU A 102 -13.66 10.63 -11.47
C GLU A 102 -13.16 9.21 -11.76
N THR A 103 -12.06 9.07 -12.51
CA THR A 103 -11.40 7.76 -12.70
C THR A 103 -10.90 7.18 -11.39
N THR A 104 -10.40 8.00 -10.46
CA THR A 104 -9.95 7.53 -9.13
C THR A 104 -11.11 7.18 -8.21
N TYR A 105 -12.22 7.90 -8.31
CA TYR A 105 -13.46 7.52 -7.62
C TYR A 105 -13.96 6.16 -8.10
N LEU A 106 -14.05 5.96 -9.41
CA LEU A 106 -14.48 4.69 -9.98
C LEU A 106 -13.54 3.55 -9.60
N ALA A 107 -12.22 3.74 -9.71
CA ALA A 107 -11.23 2.75 -9.32
C ALA A 107 -11.35 2.37 -7.83
N GLY A 108 -11.54 3.36 -6.94
CA GLY A 108 -11.75 3.12 -5.52
C GLY A 108 -13.05 2.37 -5.23
N LYS A 109 -14.14 2.72 -5.93
CA LYS A 109 -15.43 2.05 -5.77
C LYS A 109 -15.37 0.59 -6.20
N LEU A 110 -14.82 0.30 -7.39
CA LEU A 110 -14.65 -1.08 -7.88
C LEU A 110 -13.80 -1.91 -6.90
N THR A 111 -12.70 -1.34 -6.42
CA THR A 111 -11.81 -1.99 -5.44
C THR A 111 -12.54 -2.24 -4.12
N GLY A 112 -13.25 -1.25 -3.59
CA GLY A 112 -13.98 -1.36 -2.33
C GLY A 112 -15.08 -2.40 -2.39
N GLU A 113 -15.91 -2.38 -3.44
CA GLU A 113 -17.00 -3.34 -3.64
C GLU A 113 -16.48 -4.77 -3.75
N GLU A 114 -15.41 -5.01 -4.53
CA GLU A 114 -14.83 -6.35 -4.65
C GLU A 114 -14.24 -6.83 -3.33
N LEU A 115 -13.40 -6.02 -2.67
CA LEU A 115 -12.81 -6.36 -1.36
C LEU A 115 -13.89 -6.69 -0.33
N ARG A 116 -14.93 -5.84 -0.24
CA ARG A 116 -16.05 -6.05 0.67
C ARG A 116 -16.79 -7.34 0.33
N SER A 117 -16.97 -7.65 -0.95
CA SER A 117 -17.58 -8.91 -1.38
C SER A 117 -16.75 -10.13 -0.94
N LEU A 118 -15.42 -10.01 -0.88
CA LEU A 118 -14.50 -11.08 -0.48
C LEU A 118 -14.32 -11.18 1.04
N GLY A 119 -14.92 -10.28 1.83
CA GLY A 119 -14.83 -10.25 3.29
C GLY A 119 -13.67 -9.43 3.84
N VAL A 120 -12.84 -8.83 2.97
CA VAL A 120 -11.86 -7.82 3.35
C VAL A 120 -12.58 -6.50 3.61
N ASN A 121 -12.21 -5.80 4.68
CA ASN A 121 -13.01 -4.67 5.14
C ASN A 121 -12.19 -3.40 5.47
N PHE A 122 -10.86 -3.46 5.30
CA PHE A 122 -9.98 -2.31 5.47
C PHE A 122 -8.86 -2.33 4.42
N ASN A 123 -8.88 -1.42 3.45
CA ASN A 123 -7.81 -1.26 2.47
C ASN A 123 -6.76 -0.25 2.96
N LEU A 124 -5.48 -0.59 2.83
CA LEU A 124 -4.35 0.26 3.24
C LEU A 124 -3.95 1.20 2.09
N ALA A 125 -4.93 1.95 1.58
CA ALA A 125 -4.80 2.84 0.43
C ALA A 125 -5.79 4.01 0.57
N PRO A 126 -5.54 5.17 -0.07
CA PRO A 126 -4.43 5.46 -1.00
C PRO A 126 -3.12 5.94 -0.36
N SER A 127 -2.03 5.88 -1.14
CA SER A 127 -0.86 6.73 -0.89
C SER A 127 -1.20 8.17 -1.26
N VAL A 128 -0.88 9.10 -0.36
CA VAL A 128 -0.95 10.55 -0.56
C VAL A 128 0.44 11.18 -0.52
N ASP A 129 1.48 10.37 -0.74
CA ASP A 129 2.86 10.81 -0.84
C ASP A 129 3.03 11.63 -2.12
N VAL A 130 3.75 12.75 -2.06
CA VAL A 130 4.05 13.60 -3.22
C VAL A 130 5.39 13.17 -3.82
N ASN A 131 5.38 12.52 -4.98
CA ASN A 131 6.60 11.99 -5.61
C ASN A 131 7.43 13.10 -6.28
N CYS A 132 7.89 14.06 -5.47
CA CYS A 132 8.67 15.23 -5.88
C CYS A 132 10.16 14.93 -6.10
N ASN A 133 10.65 13.77 -5.62
CA ASN A 133 11.96 13.25 -5.94
C ASN A 133 11.86 12.21 -7.07
N PRO A 134 12.31 12.50 -8.30
CA PRO A 134 12.26 11.56 -9.42
C PRO A 134 13.08 10.29 -9.18
N ALA A 135 14.06 10.32 -8.28
CA ALA A 135 14.89 9.17 -7.91
C ALA A 135 14.31 8.36 -6.73
N ASN A 136 13.09 8.66 -6.27
CA ASN A 136 12.46 7.91 -5.18
C ASN A 136 12.24 6.44 -5.59
N PRO A 137 12.87 5.47 -4.89
CA PRO A 137 12.81 4.07 -5.31
C PRO A 137 11.52 3.35 -4.89
N ILE A 138 10.74 3.92 -3.97
CA ILE A 138 9.62 3.23 -3.31
C ILE A 138 8.26 3.74 -3.77
N ILE A 139 8.08 5.06 -3.87
CA ILE A 139 6.80 5.69 -4.16
C ILE A 139 6.56 5.66 -5.66
N GLY A 140 7.32 6.42 -6.45
CA GLY A 140 7.22 6.42 -7.91
C GLY A 140 5.76 6.45 -8.40
N VAL A 141 5.38 5.42 -9.16
CA VAL A 141 4.03 5.28 -9.75
C VAL A 141 2.89 5.07 -8.73
N ARG A 142 3.20 4.84 -7.45
CA ARG A 142 2.22 4.72 -6.36
C ARG A 142 1.66 6.08 -5.91
N SER A 143 2.36 7.16 -6.22
CA SER A 143 1.83 8.51 -6.05
C SER A 143 0.96 8.91 -7.25
N TYR A 144 -0.02 9.78 -7.02
CA TYR A 144 -0.79 10.42 -8.08
C TYR A 144 0.00 11.52 -8.82
N GLY A 145 1.12 11.98 -8.28
CA GLY A 145 1.93 13.00 -8.95
C GLY A 145 3.01 13.63 -8.07
N ASP A 146 3.62 14.68 -8.60
CA ASP A 146 4.75 15.39 -8.02
C ASP A 146 4.37 16.72 -7.36
N THR A 147 3.08 17.09 -7.37
CA THR A 147 2.58 18.28 -6.68
C THR A 147 1.51 17.94 -5.64
N PRO A 148 1.47 18.65 -4.50
CA PRO A 148 0.46 18.42 -3.46
C PRO A 148 -0.97 18.58 -3.95
N ALA A 149 -1.23 19.54 -4.83
CA ALA A 149 -2.56 19.80 -5.37
C ALA A 149 -3.08 18.65 -6.23
N THR A 150 -2.24 18.08 -7.10
CA THR A 150 -2.59 16.89 -7.89
C THR A 150 -2.84 15.71 -6.96
N VAL A 151 -1.95 15.46 -6.01
CA VAL A 151 -2.09 14.32 -5.09
C VAL A 151 -3.37 14.41 -4.26
N ALA A 152 -3.66 15.58 -3.66
CA ALA A 152 -4.88 15.79 -2.89
C ALA A 152 -6.14 15.56 -3.75
N LYS A 153 -6.18 16.12 -4.96
CA LYS A 153 -7.33 16.03 -5.88
C LYS A 153 -7.69 14.59 -6.23
N TYR A 154 -6.69 13.78 -6.58
CA TYR A 154 -6.91 12.40 -7.03
C TYR A 154 -7.05 11.41 -5.85
N ALA A 155 -6.34 11.63 -4.74
CA ALA A 155 -6.53 10.84 -3.53
C ALA A 155 -7.95 10.98 -2.96
N ALA A 156 -8.54 12.18 -3.01
CA ALA A 156 -9.92 12.42 -2.57
C ALA A 156 -10.94 11.56 -3.34
N GLY A 157 -10.74 11.36 -4.64
CA GLY A 157 -11.55 10.44 -5.45
C GLY A 157 -11.46 9.01 -4.93
N MET A 158 -10.25 8.49 -4.78
CA MET A 158 -10.00 7.13 -4.26
C MET A 158 -10.57 6.91 -2.85
N ILE A 159 -10.36 7.85 -1.93
CA ILE A 159 -10.89 7.79 -0.55
C ILE A 159 -12.42 7.71 -0.56
N ARG A 160 -13.10 8.55 -1.35
CA ARG A 160 -14.56 8.50 -1.48
C ARG A 160 -15.02 7.17 -2.08
N GLY A 161 -14.37 6.72 -3.16
CA GLY A 161 -14.70 5.47 -3.84
C GLY A 161 -14.59 4.25 -2.92
N LEU A 162 -13.49 4.11 -2.17
CA LEU A 162 -13.29 3.00 -1.24
C LEU A 162 -14.34 3.00 -0.12
N GLN A 163 -14.68 4.16 0.44
CA GLN A 163 -15.72 4.28 1.47
C GLN A 163 -17.11 3.92 0.91
N ASP A 164 -17.45 4.41 -0.28
CA ASP A 164 -18.72 4.09 -0.96
C ASP A 164 -18.80 2.60 -1.35
N GLY A 165 -17.65 1.97 -1.65
CA GLY A 165 -17.54 0.52 -1.84
C GLY A 165 -17.66 -0.29 -0.55
N GLY A 166 -17.75 0.36 0.60
CA GLY A 166 -18.05 -0.28 1.89
C GLY A 166 -16.83 -0.83 2.64
N VAL A 167 -15.62 -0.36 2.32
CA VAL A 167 -14.41 -0.68 3.08
C VAL A 167 -13.86 0.55 3.79
N LEU A 168 -13.20 0.33 4.93
CA LEU A 168 -12.38 1.35 5.56
C LEU A 168 -11.14 1.60 4.68
N CYS A 169 -10.64 2.83 4.64
CA CYS A 169 -9.45 3.21 3.87
C CYS A 169 -8.53 4.09 4.72
N LEU A 170 -7.32 4.38 4.24
CA LEU A 170 -6.39 5.28 4.94
C LEU A 170 -5.52 6.08 3.99
N ALA A 171 -5.06 7.25 4.43
CA ALA A 171 -4.01 7.99 3.74
C ALA A 171 -2.63 7.57 4.29
N LYS A 172 -1.65 7.33 3.40
CA LYS A 172 -0.27 6.94 3.77
C LYS A 172 0.80 7.61 2.90
N HIS A 173 2.06 7.76 3.35
CA HIS A 173 2.61 7.36 4.66
C HIS A 173 2.98 8.62 5.44
N PHE A 174 2.23 8.94 6.48
CA PHE A 174 2.34 10.19 7.21
C PHE A 174 3.70 10.33 7.93
N PRO A 175 4.37 11.49 7.85
CA PRO A 175 3.92 12.76 7.26
C PRO A 175 4.23 12.95 5.78
N GLY A 176 4.89 11.99 5.11
CA GLY A 176 5.12 11.99 3.66
C GLY A 176 6.42 11.26 3.28
N HIS A 177 6.34 10.27 2.39
CA HIS A 177 7.46 9.42 1.96
C HIS A 177 8.02 9.80 0.57
N GLY A 178 7.37 10.76 -0.10
CA GLY A 178 7.62 11.06 -1.51
C GLY A 178 8.99 11.68 -1.85
N ASP A 179 9.74 12.16 -0.85
CA ASP A 179 11.07 12.76 -1.05
C ASP A 179 12.26 11.88 -0.61
N THR A 180 12.02 10.68 -0.07
CA THR A 180 13.14 9.84 0.37
C THR A 180 13.94 9.29 -0.81
N SER A 181 15.27 9.34 -0.70
CA SER A 181 16.21 8.69 -1.62
C SER A 181 16.61 7.27 -1.21
N LEU A 182 16.17 6.81 -0.03
CA LEU A 182 16.50 5.51 0.54
C LEU A 182 15.24 4.70 0.86
N ASP A 183 15.31 3.38 0.66
CA ASP A 183 14.21 2.49 0.99
C ASP A 183 14.12 2.22 2.51
N SER A 184 12.98 2.52 3.13
CA SER A 184 12.67 2.20 4.53
C SER A 184 12.63 0.69 4.82
N HIS A 185 12.50 -0.13 3.78
CA HIS A 185 12.62 -1.58 3.90
C HIS A 185 14.07 -2.05 4.02
N LEU A 186 15.06 -1.19 3.72
CA LEU A 186 16.49 -1.52 3.71
C LEU A 186 17.29 -0.71 4.75
N THR A 187 16.85 0.50 5.06
CA THR A 187 17.55 1.44 5.96
C THR A 187 16.54 2.30 6.74
N LEU A 188 17.02 3.25 7.56
CA LEU A 188 16.19 4.26 8.22
C LEU A 188 16.27 5.58 7.43
N PRO A 189 15.28 5.93 6.59
CA PRO A 189 15.34 7.15 5.78
C PRO A 189 15.15 8.40 6.63
N CYS A 190 15.61 9.53 6.09
CA CYS A 190 15.47 10.85 6.70
C CYS A 190 14.98 11.84 5.65
N VAL A 191 13.99 12.66 6.01
CA VAL A 191 13.58 13.84 5.24
C VAL A 191 13.97 15.06 6.05
N ASP A 192 15.10 15.67 5.67
CA ASP A 192 15.70 16.81 6.35
C ASP A 192 15.31 18.12 5.64
N LYS A 193 14.01 18.44 5.71
CA LYS A 193 13.44 19.68 5.17
C LYS A 193 13.04 20.64 6.29
N PRO A 194 13.14 21.96 6.07
CA PRO A 194 12.50 22.94 6.94
C PRO A 194 11.00 22.68 7.11
N ARG A 195 10.46 22.98 8.30
CA ARG A 195 9.03 22.75 8.61
C ARG A 195 8.09 23.43 7.61
N ASP A 196 8.40 24.63 7.15
CA ASP A 196 7.54 25.37 6.22
C ASP A 196 7.50 24.74 4.82
N GLU A 197 8.56 24.04 4.40
CA GLU A 197 8.55 23.22 3.20
C GLU A 197 7.69 21.97 3.39
N LEU A 198 7.85 21.27 4.52
CA LEU A 198 7.00 20.11 4.87
C LEU A 198 5.51 20.48 4.88
N GLU A 199 5.15 21.67 5.37
CA GLU A 199 3.77 22.16 5.38
C GLU A 199 3.22 22.41 3.97
N ARG A 200 4.04 22.95 3.08
CA ARG A 200 3.62 23.24 1.69
C ARG A 200 3.60 21.99 0.82
N MET A 201 4.42 20.99 1.14
CA MET A 201 4.62 19.78 0.34
C MET A 201 4.02 18.56 1.03
N GLU A 202 4.78 17.86 1.88
CA GLU A 202 4.43 16.56 2.43
C GLU A 202 3.12 16.54 3.23
N LEU A 203 2.87 17.55 4.08
CA LEU A 203 1.70 17.60 4.96
C LEU A 203 0.42 18.05 4.26
N ALA A 204 0.54 18.76 3.12
CA ALA A 204 -0.61 19.37 2.46
C ALA A 204 -1.67 18.34 1.98
N PRO A 205 -1.31 17.20 1.34
CA PRO A 205 -2.28 16.17 0.99
C PRO A 205 -2.94 15.51 2.19
N PHE A 206 -2.24 15.35 3.32
CA PHE A 206 -2.85 14.82 4.54
C PHE A 206 -3.88 15.79 5.13
N ARG A 207 -3.59 17.11 5.15
CA ARG A 207 -4.58 18.11 5.57
C ARG A 207 -5.83 18.08 4.69
N ALA A 208 -5.65 17.93 3.37
CA ALA A 208 -6.78 17.77 2.45
C ALA A 208 -7.57 16.48 2.71
N ALA A 209 -6.89 15.34 2.88
CA ALA A 209 -7.55 14.07 3.18
C ALA A 209 -8.33 14.10 4.52
N ILE A 210 -7.79 14.77 5.54
CA ILE A 210 -8.49 14.98 6.82
C ILE A 210 -9.74 15.84 6.61
N ALA A 211 -9.64 16.94 5.86
CA ALA A 211 -10.78 17.80 5.55
C ALA A 211 -11.88 17.07 4.76
N ASP A 212 -11.49 16.13 3.90
CA ASP A 212 -12.40 15.27 3.13
C ASP A 212 -12.91 14.04 3.93
N GLY A 213 -12.52 13.91 5.20
CA GLY A 213 -13.05 12.90 6.11
C GLY A 213 -12.44 11.51 5.96
N VAL A 214 -11.15 11.42 5.59
CA VAL A 214 -10.42 10.13 5.61
C VAL A 214 -10.53 9.47 6.99
N PRO A 215 -10.89 8.18 7.08
CA PRO A 215 -11.20 7.58 8.37
C PRO A 215 -9.96 7.10 9.14
N ALA A 216 -8.83 6.92 8.45
CA ALA A 216 -7.58 6.46 9.04
C ALA A 216 -6.35 7.06 8.34
N ILE A 217 -5.22 7.12 9.06
CA ILE A 217 -3.92 7.56 8.54
C ILE A 217 -2.84 6.56 9.00
N MET A 218 -1.99 6.11 8.08
CA MET A 218 -0.83 5.28 8.38
C MET A 218 0.43 6.14 8.46
N THR A 219 1.25 5.94 9.50
CA THR A 219 2.54 6.63 9.69
C THR A 219 3.69 5.97 8.94
N ALA A 220 4.79 6.68 8.72
CA ALA A 220 5.99 6.18 8.07
C ALA A 220 7.16 5.94 9.04
N HIS A 221 8.02 4.97 8.74
CA HIS A 221 9.27 4.73 9.49
C HIS A 221 10.43 5.61 8.99
N ILE A 222 10.24 6.94 9.07
CA ILE A 222 11.17 7.95 8.52
C ILE A 222 11.46 9.00 9.59
N LEU A 223 12.71 9.48 9.63
CA LEU A 223 13.13 10.60 10.48
C LEU A 223 12.74 11.94 9.86
N PHE A 224 12.22 12.86 10.68
CA PHE A 224 11.91 14.24 10.29
C PHE A 224 12.49 15.20 11.33
N PRO A 225 13.79 15.56 11.27
CA PRO A 225 14.46 16.37 12.29
C PRO A 225 13.77 17.72 12.58
N ALA A 226 13.18 18.35 11.56
CA ALA A 226 12.43 19.61 11.73
C ALA A 226 11.09 19.45 12.47
N LEU A 227 10.58 18.22 12.61
CA LEU A 227 9.36 17.89 13.35
C LEU A 227 9.66 17.25 14.71
N ASP A 228 10.67 16.39 14.75
CA ASP A 228 11.18 15.76 15.95
C ASP A 228 12.68 15.46 15.81
N ASP A 229 13.48 16.14 16.62
CA ASP A 229 14.94 16.00 16.67
C ASP A 229 15.43 14.86 17.58
N SER A 230 14.52 14.08 18.18
CA SER A 230 14.89 13.02 19.12
C SER A 230 15.51 11.77 18.48
N GLY A 231 15.57 11.71 17.14
CA GLY A 231 16.15 10.58 16.40
C GLY A 231 15.26 9.34 16.33
N VAL A 232 13.94 9.46 16.53
CA VAL A 232 12.96 8.38 16.34
C VAL A 232 12.14 8.61 15.07
N PRO A 233 11.72 7.54 14.36
CA PRO A 233 10.88 7.71 13.18
C PRO A 233 9.49 8.24 13.52
N ALA A 234 8.81 8.82 12.53
CA ALA A 234 7.48 9.42 12.69
C ALA A 234 6.47 8.50 13.41
N THR A 235 6.44 7.20 13.06
CA THR A 235 5.61 6.19 13.74
C THR A 235 5.78 6.14 15.26
N MET A 236 6.99 6.40 15.76
CA MET A 236 7.35 6.31 17.18
C MET A 236 7.44 7.69 17.85
N SER A 237 7.22 8.77 17.10
CA SER A 237 7.33 10.14 17.61
C SER A 237 5.99 10.62 18.16
N ARG A 238 5.93 10.87 19.47
CA ARG A 238 4.76 11.51 20.10
C ARG A 238 4.56 12.94 19.61
N ARG A 239 5.65 13.66 19.29
CA ARG A 239 5.57 15.02 18.72
C ARG A 239 4.86 15.01 17.37
N ILE A 240 5.14 14.01 16.52
CA ILE A 240 4.53 13.90 15.20
C ILE A 240 3.12 13.29 15.27
N VAL A 241 2.95 12.16 15.95
CA VAL A 241 1.65 11.46 15.96
C VAL A 241 0.63 12.17 16.84
N THR A 242 0.99 12.55 18.06
CA THR A 242 0.05 13.23 18.98
C THR A 242 0.09 14.74 18.81
N GLY A 243 1.28 15.36 18.82
CA GLY A 243 1.41 16.81 18.75
C GLY A 243 0.91 17.39 17.42
N LEU A 244 1.50 16.93 16.31
CA LEU A 244 1.18 17.40 14.98
C LEU A 244 -0.14 16.82 14.46
N LEU A 245 -0.26 15.50 14.32
CA LEU A 245 -1.40 14.90 13.64
C LEU A 245 -2.71 15.03 14.44
N ARG A 246 -2.72 14.63 15.72
CA ARG A 246 -3.93 14.76 16.55
C ARG A 246 -4.16 16.18 17.04
N GLY A 247 -3.11 16.92 17.39
CA GLY A 247 -3.20 18.29 17.89
C GLY A 247 -3.39 19.31 16.77
N GLU A 248 -2.30 19.69 16.10
CA GLU A 248 -2.29 20.77 15.11
C GLU A 248 -3.16 20.50 13.87
N MET A 249 -3.24 19.25 13.41
CA MET A 249 -4.08 18.84 12.28
C MET A 249 -5.48 18.37 12.71
N SER A 250 -5.74 18.27 14.02
CA SER A 250 -7.04 17.90 14.59
C SER A 250 -7.60 16.57 14.06
N PHE A 251 -6.74 15.61 13.72
CA PHE A 251 -7.19 14.32 13.22
C PHE A 251 -7.76 13.44 14.35
N THR A 252 -9.02 13.02 14.18
CA THR A 252 -9.75 12.21 15.18
C THR A 252 -9.96 10.76 14.77
N GLY A 253 -9.56 10.38 13.55
CA GLY A 253 -9.68 9.02 13.04
C GLY A 253 -8.65 8.04 13.63
N LEU A 254 -8.55 6.88 13.01
CA LEU A 254 -7.58 5.85 13.42
C LEU A 254 -6.18 6.21 12.91
N VAL A 255 -5.18 6.11 13.77
CA VAL A 255 -3.78 6.14 13.36
C VAL A 255 -3.24 4.72 13.34
N THR A 256 -2.63 4.30 12.23
CA THR A 256 -1.98 2.99 12.13
C THR A 256 -0.47 3.15 11.95
N SER A 257 0.31 2.18 12.41
CA SER A 257 1.72 2.10 12.03
C SER A 257 1.85 1.57 10.61
N ASP A 258 2.99 1.82 9.95
CA ASP A 258 3.50 0.89 8.93
C ASP A 258 4.02 -0.40 9.61
N CYS A 259 4.44 -1.39 8.84
CA CYS A 259 4.86 -2.69 9.35
C CYS A 259 6.07 -2.57 10.30
N MET A 260 5.93 -3.00 11.56
CA MET A 260 6.99 -2.93 12.57
C MET A 260 8.10 -3.98 12.38
N GLU A 261 7.97 -4.83 11.37
CA GLU A 261 8.99 -5.81 10.95
C GLU A 261 9.89 -5.26 9.82
N MET A 262 9.64 -4.05 9.33
CA MET A 262 10.55 -3.38 8.39
C MET A 262 11.91 -3.10 9.02
N GLN A 263 12.98 -3.17 8.21
CA GLN A 263 14.35 -3.04 8.71
C GLN A 263 14.62 -1.71 9.43
N ALA A 264 13.98 -0.61 9.00
CA ALA A 264 14.05 0.69 9.68
C ALA A 264 13.74 0.61 11.19
N VAL A 265 12.79 -0.25 11.58
CA VAL A 265 12.41 -0.46 12.99
C VAL A 265 13.15 -1.65 13.57
N GLN A 266 13.11 -2.80 12.90
CA GLN A 266 13.64 -4.06 13.41
C GLN A 266 15.13 -3.95 13.77
N LYS A 267 15.93 -3.30 12.91
CA LYS A 267 17.38 -3.20 13.09
C LYS A 267 17.80 -2.16 14.12
N PHE A 268 17.08 -1.04 14.21
CA PHE A 268 17.49 0.12 15.01
C PHE A 268 16.84 0.17 16.39
N PHE A 269 15.62 -0.36 16.53
CA PHE A 269 14.84 -0.27 17.76
C PHE A 269 14.36 -1.64 18.28
N GLY A 270 14.23 -2.62 17.37
CA GLY A 270 13.60 -3.91 17.65
C GLY A 270 12.08 -3.80 17.60
N SER A 271 11.41 -4.75 16.95
CA SER A 271 9.98 -4.66 16.62
C SER A 271 9.09 -4.52 17.85
N VAL A 272 9.32 -5.30 18.92
CA VAL A 272 8.52 -5.20 20.16
C VAL A 272 8.66 -3.83 20.84
N ASN A 273 9.89 -3.31 20.95
CA ASN A 273 10.11 -1.97 21.51
C ASN A 273 9.47 -0.89 20.62
N GLY A 274 9.58 -1.05 19.30
CA GLY A 274 8.90 -0.21 18.34
C GLY A 274 7.39 -0.19 18.57
N VAL A 275 6.76 -1.35 18.80
CA VAL A 275 5.32 -1.45 19.08
C VAL A 275 4.95 -0.62 20.31
N LEU A 276 5.68 -0.78 21.42
CA LEU A 276 5.42 0.00 22.64
C LEU A 276 5.61 1.50 22.42
N ALA A 277 6.65 1.88 21.68
CA ALA A 277 6.92 3.29 21.35
C ALA A 277 5.82 3.89 20.46
N ALA A 278 5.35 3.15 19.44
CA ALA A 278 4.25 3.57 18.57
C ALA A 278 2.95 3.74 19.38
N MET A 279 2.65 2.79 20.27
CA MET A 279 1.49 2.89 21.16
C MET A 279 1.56 4.12 22.06
N ASN A 280 2.74 4.47 22.59
CA ASN A 280 2.99 5.68 23.40
C ASN A 280 3.00 6.98 22.58
N ALA A 281 3.35 6.90 21.29
CA ALA A 281 3.29 8.02 20.37
C ALA A 281 1.84 8.43 20.04
N GLY A 282 0.89 7.51 20.21
CA GLY A 282 -0.53 7.73 19.96
C GLY A 282 -1.10 6.94 18.77
N VAL A 283 -0.38 5.94 18.27
CA VAL A 283 -0.84 5.02 17.21
C VAL A 283 -1.91 4.09 17.78
N ASP A 284 -3.03 3.92 17.06
CA ASP A 284 -4.13 3.08 17.49
C ASP A 284 -3.92 1.59 17.14
N LEU A 285 -3.59 1.32 15.88
CA LEU A 285 -3.36 -0.03 15.35
C LEU A 285 -1.88 -0.21 14.97
N VAL A 286 -1.21 -1.18 15.56
CA VAL A 286 0.21 -1.46 15.29
C VAL A 286 0.35 -2.78 14.53
N LEU A 287 1.04 -2.73 13.39
CA LEU A 287 1.11 -3.82 12.41
C LEU A 287 2.37 -4.68 12.62
N LEU A 288 2.16 -5.99 12.80
CA LEU A 288 3.16 -7.05 12.79
C LEU A 288 2.78 -8.04 11.68
N SER A 289 3.24 -7.75 10.47
CA SER A 289 2.63 -8.22 9.23
C SER A 289 3.05 -9.62 8.77
N HIS A 290 4.08 -10.23 9.34
CA HIS A 290 4.66 -11.48 8.83
C HIS A 290 4.85 -12.52 9.93
N THR A 291 5.54 -12.17 11.02
CA THR A 291 5.88 -13.13 12.07
C THR A 291 4.74 -13.25 13.08
N THR A 292 3.82 -14.20 12.87
CA THR A 292 2.61 -14.36 13.72
C THR A 292 2.89 -14.40 15.23
N LEU A 293 3.88 -15.17 15.68
CA LEU A 293 4.18 -15.29 17.11
C LEU A 293 4.71 -13.98 17.74
N LEU A 294 5.29 -13.09 16.93
CA LEU A 294 5.77 -11.78 17.38
C LEU A 294 4.62 -10.90 17.88
N SER A 295 3.40 -11.09 17.38
CA SER A 295 2.22 -10.37 17.90
C SER A 295 1.88 -10.78 19.33
N GLY A 296 2.10 -12.05 19.70
CA GLY A 296 1.93 -12.53 21.06
C GLY A 296 3.01 -11.98 22.01
N GLU A 297 4.26 -11.95 21.56
CA GLU A 297 5.36 -11.33 22.31
C GLU A 297 5.11 -9.84 22.56
N ALA A 298 4.66 -9.12 21.53
CA ALA A 298 4.30 -7.70 21.63
C ALA A 298 3.11 -7.48 22.58
N ALA A 299 2.08 -8.33 22.53
CA ALA A 299 0.95 -8.25 23.44
C ALA A 299 1.36 -8.44 24.91
N LYS A 300 2.24 -9.42 25.17
CA LYS A 300 2.79 -9.66 26.51
C LYS A 300 3.60 -8.46 27.00
N ALA A 301 4.50 -7.93 26.17
CA ALA A 301 5.30 -6.76 26.51
C ALA A 301 4.42 -5.52 26.76
N ALA A 302 3.34 -5.34 25.99
CA ALA A 302 2.38 -4.26 26.21
C ALA A 302 1.62 -4.41 27.52
N ALA A 303 1.26 -5.65 27.91
CA ALA A 303 0.60 -5.91 29.19
C ALA A 303 1.53 -5.56 30.37
N GLU A 304 2.81 -5.94 30.29
CA GLU A 304 3.82 -5.59 31.29
C GLU A 304 4.07 -4.07 31.34
N ALA A 305 4.09 -3.40 30.18
CA ALA A 305 4.25 -1.96 30.09
C ALA A 305 3.05 -1.20 30.67
N LEU A 306 1.82 -1.69 30.46
CA LEU A 306 0.61 -1.13 31.06
C LEU A 306 0.61 -1.32 32.59
N GLN A 307 0.96 -2.50 33.08
CA GLN A 307 1.03 -2.78 34.52
C GLN A 307 2.09 -1.93 35.23
N SER A 308 3.21 -1.65 34.58
CA SER A 308 4.29 -0.80 35.11
C SER A 308 4.06 0.71 34.89
N GLY A 309 2.96 1.12 34.25
CA GLY A 309 2.66 2.52 33.95
C GLY A 309 3.50 3.13 32.82
N LYS A 310 4.22 2.32 32.06
CA LYS A 310 4.96 2.74 30.86
C LYS A 310 4.06 2.95 29.64
N LEU A 311 2.89 2.31 29.61
CA LEU A 311 1.78 2.65 28.73
C LEU A 311 0.68 3.31 29.57
N ASP A 312 0.15 4.42 29.09
CA ASP A 312 -0.97 5.08 29.75
C ASP A 312 -2.28 4.33 29.51
N ARG A 313 -2.99 4.01 30.60
CA ARG A 313 -4.26 3.27 30.55
C ARG A 313 -5.35 4.05 29.83
N LYS A 314 -5.47 5.34 30.10
CA LYS A 314 -6.54 6.17 29.55
C LYS A 314 -6.34 6.34 28.05
N GLU A 315 -5.12 6.61 27.60
CA GLU A 315 -4.80 6.69 26.16
C GLU A 315 -5.05 5.37 25.44
N MET A 316 -4.72 4.23 26.07
CA MET A 316 -5.07 2.91 25.53
C MET A 316 -6.59 2.73 25.39
N GLU A 317 -7.37 3.11 26.41
CA GLU A 317 -8.83 3.02 26.38
C GLU A 317 -9.43 3.89 25.28
N GLU A 318 -8.99 5.15 25.15
CA GLU A 318 -9.43 6.05 24.08
C GLU A 318 -9.10 5.49 22.69
N SER A 319 -7.94 4.85 22.54
CA SER A 319 -7.52 4.21 21.30
C SER A 319 -8.44 3.03 20.92
N VAL A 320 -8.75 2.17 21.90
CA VAL A 320 -9.67 1.04 21.70
C VAL A 320 -11.08 1.53 21.39
N ASP A 321 -11.55 2.61 22.02
CA ASP A 321 -12.85 3.21 21.72
C ASP A 321 -12.94 3.67 20.26
N ARG A 322 -11.88 4.29 19.71
CA ARG A 322 -11.82 4.64 18.28
C ARG A 322 -11.89 3.40 17.39
N ILE A 323 -11.15 2.35 17.73
CA ILE A 323 -11.12 1.08 16.98
C ILE A 323 -12.50 0.44 16.94
N LEU A 324 -13.15 0.31 18.11
CA LEU A 324 -14.48 -0.30 18.21
C LEU A 324 -15.56 0.55 17.54
N ALA A 325 -15.48 1.88 17.62
CA ALA A 325 -16.38 2.78 16.91
C ALA A 325 -16.25 2.63 15.38
N ALA A 326 -15.02 2.53 14.87
CA ALA A 326 -14.77 2.29 13.45
C ALA A 326 -15.29 0.91 12.99
N LYS A 327 -15.09 -0.15 13.79
CA LYS A 327 -15.67 -1.49 13.53
C LYS A 327 -17.20 -1.44 13.50
N ALA A 328 -17.83 -0.78 14.46
CA ALA A 328 -19.28 -0.64 14.52
C ALA A 328 -19.84 0.13 13.31
N LYS A 329 -19.19 1.23 12.90
CA LYS A 329 -19.56 1.98 11.70
C LYS A 329 -19.51 1.10 10.44
N LEU A 330 -18.45 0.29 10.30
CA LEU A 330 -18.25 -0.61 9.16
C LEU A 330 -19.23 -1.78 9.14
N ALA A 331 -19.62 -2.31 10.30
CA ALA A 331 -20.64 -3.35 10.42
C ALA A 331 -22.04 -2.85 10.04
N ALA A 332 -22.31 -1.55 10.23
CA ALA A 332 -23.58 -0.93 9.85
C ALA A 332 -23.72 -0.67 8.34
N VAL A 333 -22.62 -0.75 7.57
CA VAL A 333 -22.64 -0.59 6.11
C VAL A 333 -22.91 -1.95 5.44
N PRO A 334 -24.07 -2.15 4.79
CA PRO A 334 -24.34 -3.39 4.08
C PRO A 334 -23.38 -3.53 2.89
N ALA A 335 -22.95 -4.77 2.61
CA ALA A 335 -22.19 -5.05 1.40
C ALA A 335 -23.09 -4.80 0.17
N ALA A 336 -22.62 -3.99 -0.78
CA ALA A 336 -23.27 -3.83 -2.07
C ALA A 336 -23.19 -5.15 -2.86
N ALA A 337 -24.13 -5.36 -3.78
CA ALA A 337 -24.00 -6.44 -4.75
C ALA A 337 -22.82 -6.12 -5.68
N PHE A 338 -21.93 -7.09 -5.86
CA PHE A 338 -20.77 -6.97 -6.74
C PHE A 338 -20.99 -7.78 -8.01
N ASP A 339 -21.00 -7.11 -9.16
CA ASP A 339 -21.08 -7.70 -10.49
C ASP A 339 -19.68 -7.69 -11.13
N ALA A 340 -19.03 -8.86 -11.14
CA ALA A 340 -17.66 -9.00 -11.62
C ALA A 340 -17.52 -8.67 -13.13
N ASP A 341 -18.53 -9.00 -13.95
CA ASP A 341 -18.48 -8.76 -15.40
C ASP A 341 -18.61 -7.27 -15.70
N GLN A 342 -19.54 -6.59 -15.00
CA GLN A 342 -19.67 -5.13 -15.10
C GLN A 342 -18.40 -4.43 -14.60
N ALA A 343 -17.85 -4.87 -13.46
CA ALA A 343 -16.64 -4.31 -12.89
C ALA A 343 -15.44 -4.49 -13.83
N ALA A 344 -15.30 -5.67 -14.45
CA ALA A 344 -14.25 -5.94 -15.43
C ALA A 344 -14.37 -5.04 -16.67
N ALA A 345 -15.59 -4.85 -17.19
CA ALA A 345 -15.83 -3.97 -18.33
C ALA A 345 -15.54 -2.49 -18.02
N LEU A 346 -15.83 -2.03 -16.79
CA LEU A 346 -15.47 -0.69 -16.34
C LEU A 346 -13.95 -0.54 -16.14
N ASN A 347 -13.30 -1.57 -15.59
CA ASN A 347 -11.86 -1.56 -15.39
C ASN A 347 -11.08 -1.56 -16.71
N ASP A 348 -11.52 -2.30 -17.73
CA ASP A 348 -10.92 -2.25 -19.08
C ASP A 348 -10.99 -0.84 -19.67
N LYS A 349 -12.10 -0.12 -19.48
CA LYS A 349 -12.21 1.29 -19.90
C LYS A 349 -11.22 2.19 -19.16
N LEU A 350 -11.08 2.00 -17.84
CA LEU A 350 -10.10 2.74 -17.04
C LEU A 350 -8.68 2.48 -17.55
N LEU A 351 -8.29 1.21 -17.71
CA LEU A 351 -6.97 0.82 -18.21
C LEU A 351 -6.64 1.48 -19.55
N ARG A 352 -7.58 1.45 -20.51
CA ARG A 352 -7.40 2.10 -21.82
C ARG A 352 -7.20 3.61 -21.72
N ALA A 353 -7.91 4.28 -20.80
CA ALA A 353 -7.80 5.72 -20.61
C ALA A 353 -6.45 6.16 -20.01
N THR A 354 -5.69 5.26 -19.39
CA THR A 354 -4.43 5.60 -18.72
C THR A 354 -3.22 5.76 -19.65
N ILE A 355 -3.34 5.33 -20.91
CA ILE A 355 -2.23 5.41 -21.87
C ILE A 355 -2.03 6.86 -22.31
N THR A 356 -0.84 7.40 -22.04
CA THR A 356 -0.46 8.78 -22.36
C THR A 356 0.62 8.82 -23.44
N GLU A 357 0.38 9.57 -24.50
CA GLU A 357 1.41 9.86 -25.51
C GLU A 357 2.23 11.08 -25.09
N VAL A 358 3.50 10.86 -24.73
CA VAL A 358 4.39 11.93 -24.25
C VAL A 358 5.14 12.61 -25.41
N HIS A 359 5.71 11.82 -26.32
CA HIS A 359 6.42 12.32 -27.49
C HIS A 359 5.97 11.58 -28.74
N VAL A 360 5.20 12.26 -29.59
CA VAL A 360 4.82 11.76 -30.91
C VAL A 360 5.63 12.51 -31.96
N PRO A 361 6.38 11.82 -32.84
CA PRO A 361 7.09 12.48 -33.94
C PRO A 361 6.13 13.35 -34.78
N LYS A 362 6.65 14.43 -35.39
CA LYS A 362 5.85 15.28 -36.30
C LYS A 362 5.21 14.51 -37.45
N ALA A 363 5.82 13.39 -37.86
CA ALA A 363 5.31 12.49 -38.89
C ALA A 363 4.17 11.57 -38.40
N GLY A 364 3.78 11.65 -37.12
CA GLY A 364 2.80 10.77 -36.49
C GLY A 364 3.43 9.58 -35.78
N ARG A 365 2.58 8.64 -35.35
CA ARG A 365 3.02 7.39 -34.73
C ARG A 365 3.89 6.57 -35.70
N PRO A 366 5.04 6.02 -35.26
CA PRO A 366 5.84 5.14 -36.09
C PRO A 366 5.03 3.95 -36.61
N ASN A 367 5.20 3.62 -37.90
CA ASN A 367 4.65 2.39 -38.46
C ASN A 367 5.51 1.21 -38.00
N VAL A 368 4.92 0.29 -37.24
CA VAL A 368 5.62 -0.87 -36.69
C VAL A 368 5.90 -1.98 -37.72
N GLY A 369 5.35 -1.86 -38.93
CA GLY A 369 5.55 -2.83 -40.01
C GLY A 369 4.89 -4.18 -39.73
N GLY A 370 5.28 -5.20 -40.50
CA GLY A 370 4.69 -6.55 -40.43
C GLY A 370 5.47 -7.55 -39.59
N HIS A 371 6.64 -7.17 -39.06
CA HIS A 371 7.49 -8.05 -38.26
C HIS A 371 8.37 -7.21 -37.32
N PRO A 372 7.80 -6.64 -36.23
CA PRO A 372 8.57 -5.85 -35.27
C PRO A 372 9.39 -6.73 -34.32
N LEU A 373 10.49 -6.18 -33.81
CA LEU A 373 11.22 -6.74 -32.67
C LEU A 373 10.75 -6.06 -31.38
N CYS A 374 10.19 -6.83 -30.45
CA CYS A 374 9.76 -6.33 -29.15
C CYS A 374 10.78 -6.75 -28.08
N LEU A 375 11.37 -5.77 -27.39
CA LEU A 375 12.36 -5.97 -26.33
C LEU A 375 11.89 -5.34 -25.02
N GLY A 376 12.31 -5.89 -23.90
CA GLY A 376 12.06 -5.31 -22.57
C GLY A 376 12.56 -6.23 -21.47
N CYS A 377 12.62 -5.76 -20.23
CA CYS A 377 13.08 -6.59 -19.12
C CYS A 377 12.03 -7.63 -18.70
N GLN A 378 12.47 -8.78 -18.16
CA GLN A 378 11.58 -9.89 -17.78
C GLN A 378 10.73 -9.60 -16.53
N VAL A 379 11.19 -8.76 -15.61
CA VAL A 379 10.50 -8.49 -14.34
C VAL A 379 10.71 -7.00 -13.95
N TYR A 380 10.24 -6.45 -12.82
CA TYR A 380 10.79 -6.80 -11.51
C TYR A 380 10.38 -5.78 -10.45
N ARG A 381 10.13 -6.19 -9.21
CA ARG A 381 9.97 -5.34 -8.01
C ARG A 381 10.69 -3.97 -8.09
N THR A 382 9.94 -2.86 -7.98
CA THR A 382 10.55 -1.57 -7.58
C THR A 382 10.95 -1.54 -6.10
N GLY A 383 10.43 -2.46 -5.29
CA GLY A 383 10.75 -2.60 -3.86
C GLY A 383 10.03 -3.81 -3.24
N LEU A 384 10.16 -4.02 -1.92
CA LEU A 384 9.51 -5.12 -1.20
C LEU A 384 7.97 -5.08 -1.23
N VAL A 385 7.37 -3.95 -1.67
CA VAL A 385 5.93 -3.71 -1.71
C VAL A 385 5.28 -4.17 -3.03
N GLY A 386 6.07 -4.27 -4.11
CA GLY A 386 5.59 -4.59 -5.45
C GLY A 386 5.39 -6.08 -5.73
N ASN A 387 4.53 -6.38 -6.69
CA ASN A 387 4.20 -7.75 -7.11
C ASN A 387 5.28 -8.41 -7.96
N VAL A 388 5.39 -9.74 -7.84
CA VAL A 388 6.21 -10.60 -8.73
C VAL A 388 5.29 -11.27 -9.75
N VAL A 389 5.68 -11.27 -11.02
CA VAL A 389 5.12 -12.12 -12.08
C VAL A 389 6.31 -12.90 -12.65
N ASP A 390 6.40 -14.20 -12.35
CA ASP A 390 7.50 -15.06 -12.79
C ASP A 390 7.29 -15.67 -14.18
N ASP A 391 6.17 -15.34 -14.84
CA ASP A 391 5.83 -15.86 -16.17
C ASP A 391 6.32 -14.94 -17.29
N VAL A 392 7.38 -15.38 -17.98
CA VAL A 392 7.92 -14.73 -19.20
C VAL A 392 6.85 -14.50 -20.24
N GLN A 393 5.86 -15.38 -20.35
CA GLN A 393 4.79 -15.26 -21.35
C GLN A 393 3.89 -14.05 -21.10
N GLN A 394 3.85 -13.55 -19.86
CA GLN A 394 3.14 -12.33 -19.50
C GLN A 394 4.03 -11.08 -19.52
N SER A 395 5.28 -11.17 -19.97
CA SER A 395 6.15 -9.99 -20.09
C SER A 395 5.69 -9.08 -21.25
N PHE A 396 5.91 -7.77 -21.09
CA PHE A 396 5.62 -6.78 -22.13
C PHE A 396 6.11 -7.18 -23.53
N PRO A 397 7.39 -7.55 -23.75
CA PRO A 397 7.89 -7.85 -25.10
C PRO A 397 7.16 -9.03 -25.74
N VAL A 398 6.84 -10.08 -24.98
CA VAL A 398 6.16 -11.27 -25.49
C VAL A 398 4.70 -10.96 -25.84
N MET A 399 3.99 -10.24 -24.96
CA MET A 399 2.60 -9.84 -25.21
C MET A 399 2.50 -8.89 -26.41
N MET A 400 3.41 -7.93 -26.52
CA MET A 400 3.41 -6.95 -27.61
C MET A 400 3.75 -7.61 -28.95
N ALA A 401 4.72 -8.51 -28.99
CA ALA A 401 5.05 -9.28 -30.19
C ALA A 401 3.85 -10.09 -30.70
N LYS A 402 3.12 -10.75 -29.80
CA LYS A 402 1.88 -11.47 -30.14
C LYS A 402 0.80 -10.54 -30.70
N ALA A 403 0.66 -9.33 -30.15
CA ALA A 403 -0.33 -8.35 -30.61
C ALA A 403 0.04 -7.72 -31.97
N LEU A 404 1.33 -7.52 -32.24
CA LEU A 404 1.82 -6.84 -33.44
C LEU A 404 2.25 -7.79 -34.57
N GLY A 405 2.33 -9.10 -34.32
CA GLY A 405 2.79 -10.09 -35.30
C GLY A 405 4.31 -10.09 -35.50
N GLY A 406 5.08 -9.94 -34.42
CA GLY A 406 6.54 -9.90 -34.42
C GLY A 406 7.19 -10.92 -33.48
N ASP A 407 8.47 -10.71 -33.17
CA ASP A 407 9.20 -11.51 -32.17
C ASP A 407 9.41 -10.73 -30.88
N GLY A 408 9.25 -11.40 -29.73
CA GLY A 408 9.37 -10.79 -28.40
C GLY A 408 10.44 -11.48 -27.57
N PHE A 409 11.37 -10.70 -27.01
CA PHE A 409 12.44 -11.21 -26.16
C PHE A 409 12.62 -10.40 -24.88
N THR A 410 12.95 -11.09 -23.81
CA THR A 410 13.32 -10.44 -22.55
C THR A 410 14.81 -10.12 -22.51
N THR A 411 15.15 -9.07 -21.78
CA THR A 411 16.52 -8.60 -21.53
C THR A 411 16.77 -8.53 -20.01
N PRO A 412 18.05 -8.52 -19.56
CA PRO A 412 18.39 -8.11 -18.21
C PRO A 412 17.88 -6.69 -17.90
N ILE A 413 17.69 -6.37 -16.62
CA ILE A 413 17.32 -5.00 -16.20
C ILE A 413 18.44 -3.99 -16.50
N ASP A 414 19.69 -4.44 -16.43
CA ASP A 414 20.91 -3.70 -16.77
C ASP A 414 21.70 -4.52 -17.81
N PRO A 415 21.29 -4.49 -19.10
CA PRO A 415 22.00 -5.23 -20.14
C PRO A 415 23.42 -4.68 -20.32
N SER A 416 24.37 -5.57 -20.57
CA SER A 416 25.75 -5.23 -20.91
C SER A 416 25.86 -4.64 -22.32
N GLU A 417 26.98 -3.95 -22.60
CA GLU A 417 27.24 -3.42 -23.95
C GLU A 417 27.19 -4.53 -25.02
N ASP A 418 27.76 -5.70 -24.74
CA ASP A 418 27.77 -6.84 -25.67
C ASP A 418 26.35 -7.35 -25.97
N GLU A 419 25.49 -7.43 -24.95
CA GLU A 419 24.08 -7.81 -25.12
C GLU A 419 23.33 -6.75 -25.96
N ILE A 420 23.57 -5.47 -25.71
CA ILE A 420 22.99 -4.37 -26.49
C ILE A 420 23.45 -4.47 -27.96
N TYR A 421 24.75 -4.66 -28.21
CA TYR A 421 25.28 -4.81 -29.57
C TYR A 421 24.69 -6.02 -30.32
N GLU A 422 24.47 -7.12 -29.62
CA GLU A 422 23.80 -8.29 -30.20
C GLU A 422 22.38 -7.94 -30.65
N TRP A 423 21.60 -7.27 -29.80
CA TRP A 423 20.24 -6.85 -30.14
C TRP A 423 20.19 -5.84 -31.28
N VAL A 424 21.11 -4.88 -31.32
CA VAL A 424 21.23 -3.91 -32.42
C VAL A 424 21.49 -4.62 -33.75
N ARG A 425 22.40 -5.61 -33.77
CA ARG A 425 22.68 -6.41 -34.97
C ARG A 425 21.45 -7.21 -35.40
N ARG A 426 20.74 -7.81 -34.45
CA ARG A 426 19.52 -8.59 -34.74
C ARG A 426 18.40 -7.70 -35.25
N ALA A 427 18.28 -6.46 -34.77
CA ALA A 427 17.24 -5.53 -35.18
C ALA A 427 17.25 -5.23 -36.69
N GLU A 428 18.39 -5.39 -37.39
CA GLU A 428 18.49 -5.20 -38.85
C GLU A 428 17.58 -6.13 -39.66
N SER A 429 17.20 -7.30 -39.12
CA SER A 429 16.26 -8.22 -39.78
C SER A 429 14.78 -7.92 -39.50
N TYR A 430 14.47 -6.87 -38.74
CA TYR A 430 13.12 -6.53 -38.31
C TYR A 430 12.64 -5.22 -38.93
N THR A 431 11.32 -5.07 -38.99
CA THR A 431 10.70 -3.88 -39.61
C THR A 431 10.70 -2.65 -38.70
N SER A 432 10.72 -2.86 -37.39
CA SER A 432 10.79 -1.82 -36.37
C SER A 432 11.20 -2.43 -35.03
N ILE A 433 11.44 -1.57 -34.04
CA ILE A 433 11.75 -1.95 -32.66
C ILE A 433 10.71 -1.33 -31.73
N VAL A 434 10.17 -2.14 -30.82
CA VAL A 434 9.31 -1.70 -29.72
C VAL A 434 10.01 -2.06 -28.41
N ILE A 435 10.38 -1.05 -27.62
CA ILE A 435 11.11 -1.25 -26.36
C ILE A 435 10.18 -0.94 -25.19
N GLY A 436 10.02 -1.91 -24.29
CA GLY A 436 9.41 -1.73 -22.99
C GLY A 436 10.47 -1.49 -21.93
N THR A 437 10.59 -0.25 -21.47
CA THR A 437 11.50 0.13 -20.38
C THR A 437 10.79 0.00 -19.03
N TYR A 438 11.52 -0.36 -17.99
CA TYR A 438 11.02 -0.36 -16.62
C TYR A 438 12.02 0.38 -15.73
N ASN A 439 11.61 1.53 -15.19
CA ASN A 439 12.49 2.45 -14.48
C ASN A 439 13.79 2.77 -15.24
N GLY A 440 13.73 2.97 -16.57
CA GLY A 440 14.92 3.22 -17.39
C GLY A 440 15.77 4.44 -16.95
N HIS A 441 15.18 5.39 -16.20
CA HIS A 441 15.92 6.49 -15.58
C HIS A 441 16.85 6.06 -14.43
N LEU A 442 16.57 4.91 -13.79
CA LEU A 442 17.44 4.27 -12.79
C LEU A 442 18.37 3.22 -13.44
N HIS A 443 17.96 2.68 -14.59
CA HIS A 443 18.65 1.63 -15.34
C HIS A 443 18.94 2.11 -16.78
N PRO A 444 19.90 3.04 -16.95
CA PRO A 444 20.09 3.74 -18.22
C PRO A 444 20.54 2.83 -19.36
N GLN A 445 21.04 1.63 -19.08
CA GLN A 445 21.37 0.63 -20.10
C GLN A 445 20.15 0.13 -20.89
N GLN A 446 18.93 0.37 -20.39
CA GLN A 446 17.69 0.09 -21.14
C GLN A 446 17.34 1.15 -22.19
N LEU A 447 17.96 2.33 -22.13
CA LEU A 447 17.70 3.50 -22.99
C LEU A 447 18.72 3.57 -24.13
#